data_AF-A0A9P5YR29-F1
#
_entry.id   AF-A0A9P5YR29-F1
#
_cell.length_a   1.000
_cell.length_b   1.000
_cell.length_c   1.000
_cell.angle_alpha   90.00
_cell.angle_beta   90.00
_cell.angle_gamma   90.00
#
_symmetry.space_group_name_H-M   'P 1'
#
loop_
_entity.id
_entity.type
_entity.pdbx_description
1 polymer ?
#
loop_
_entity_poly.entity_id
_entity_poly.type
_entity_poly.pdbx_seq_one_letter_code
_entity_poly.pdbx_strand_id
1 'polypeptide(L)'
;MASVLRRIRPDATYSSRRPDSLIESEGNLSRHSSIQGPYREGLTDTSFPVYCMVRSEFRGPRVYARSTLSSGNGVGIYHVEGSISRPKTHFSQGAVLGDVGYLTERGTFYYCFNIFHAPDDAIQPHSLPPRFSPIDTSLSTENVRRTQNHFSTGAILCSEGIRYTRKSDSPLKFEFVTSETEGAVLILPNGATREELVDPSMIHAYVKEHAVSWYQYLNGNSENTTESPIANGTLWVVTSVDRTDSWAMATFPSQDVGVRHKKEEIHFTYEAKNDEWPWKGDSQTCPLAYTAEHSSEGSVGAVLLGVLSVALSPSQWSRNVAYIPPHSVQSCPVVSVPTVGLQARLQRIIDFIKRNPKPPSLDDPEGNFHPSVILLHILLLSNPSAVVGVIDDSVWIPHLNKRLLTHPEVVSLVRRVFDNCDILNTDGLVTLVPKNPQNLPSANPSPRKDFISSYRILSKKRQEPKSIVHQNIAKVLWLPE
;
A
#
# COMPACT_ATOMS: atom_id res chain seq x y z
N MET A 1 -56.59 -10.98 40.55
CA MET A 1 -56.59 -11.82 41.78
C MET A 1 -55.28 -11.57 42.55
N ALA A 2 -55.12 -12.11 43.76
CA ALA A 2 -53.99 -11.86 44.67
C ALA A 2 -52.62 -12.19 44.05
N SER A 3 -51.46 -11.56 44.36
CA SER A 3 -51.00 -10.68 45.47
C SER A 3 -50.35 -11.36 46.69
N VAL A 4 -49.03 -11.64 46.60
CA VAL A 4 -48.07 -12.02 47.67
C VAL A 4 -46.70 -11.47 47.16
N LEU A 5 -45.97 -10.47 47.69
CA LEU A 5 -45.76 -9.85 49.02
C LEU A 5 -45.05 -10.79 50.02
N ARG A 6 -43.95 -10.42 50.74
CA ARG A 6 -43.47 -9.08 51.14
C ARG A 6 -42.10 -9.10 51.89
N ARG A 7 -41.57 -7.88 52.22
CA ARG A 7 -40.52 -7.54 53.24
C ARG A 7 -39.07 -7.98 52.86
N ILE A 8 -37.94 -7.48 53.39
CA ILE A 8 -37.47 -6.33 54.26
C ILE A 8 -35.94 -6.14 53.93
N ARG A 9 -35.21 -4.99 53.92
CA ARG A 9 -35.09 -3.70 54.67
C ARG A 9 -34.30 -3.76 56.01
N PRO A 10 -33.74 -2.65 56.57
CA PRO A 10 -33.44 -1.30 56.02
C PRO A 10 -31.96 -0.86 56.32
N ASP A 11 -31.71 0.46 56.41
CA ASP A 11 -30.60 1.18 57.10
C ASP A 11 -29.19 1.25 56.42
N ALA A 12 -28.39 2.34 56.50
CA ALA A 12 -28.54 3.70 57.09
C ALA A 12 -27.70 4.79 56.37
N THR A 13 -27.65 6.02 56.91
CA THR A 13 -27.21 7.30 56.29
C THR A 13 -25.84 7.86 56.70
N TYR A 14 -25.13 8.61 55.83
CA TYR A 14 -24.39 9.91 56.04
C TYR A 14 -23.46 10.22 54.83
N SER A 15 -22.80 11.39 54.66
CA SER A 15 -23.23 12.81 54.64
C SER A 15 -22.06 13.72 54.16
N SER A 16 -22.36 14.74 53.34
CA SER A 16 -21.61 15.97 52.95
C SER A 16 -20.12 16.22 53.30
N ARG A 17 -19.37 16.90 52.38
CA ARG A 17 -18.79 18.27 52.62
C ARG A 17 -18.13 18.91 51.38
N ARG A 18 -18.22 20.26 51.29
CA ARG A 18 -17.28 21.20 50.60
C ARG A 18 -16.46 21.95 51.69
N PRO A 19 -15.35 22.65 51.33
CA PRO A 19 -15.38 24.10 51.00
C PRO A 19 -14.85 24.39 49.56
N ASP A 20 -15.20 25.46 48.83
CA ASP A 20 -14.99 26.92 49.03
C ASP A 20 -13.50 27.30 48.83
N SER A 21 -13.06 27.74 47.63
CA SER A 21 -13.24 29.04 46.92
C SER A 21 -12.25 30.14 47.35
N LEU A 22 -11.60 30.84 46.41
CA LEU A 22 -11.15 32.26 46.53
C LEU A 22 -10.56 32.81 45.21
N ILE A 23 -10.93 34.06 44.90
CA ILE A 23 -10.20 35.10 44.12
C ILE A 23 -10.01 34.95 42.59
N GLU A 24 -10.31 36.05 41.89
CA GLU A 24 -10.04 36.33 40.47
C GLU A 24 -8.63 36.90 40.27
N SER A 25 -8.04 36.71 39.09
CA SER A 25 -7.05 37.66 38.55
C SER A 25 -7.06 37.66 37.02
N GLU A 26 -7.27 38.84 36.42
CA GLU A 26 -6.97 39.06 35.01
C GLU A 26 -5.45 39.13 34.82
N GLY A 27 -4.90 38.41 33.82
CA GLY A 27 -3.45 38.31 33.70
C GLY A 27 -2.90 37.58 32.47
N ASN A 28 -2.91 38.28 31.32
CA ASN A 28 -1.94 38.17 30.22
C ASN A 28 -1.53 36.77 29.67
N LEU A 29 -1.88 36.56 28.39
CA LEU A 29 -1.01 36.03 27.32
C LEU A 29 0.19 35.12 27.71
N SER A 30 0.00 33.81 27.63
CA SER A 30 1.07 32.83 27.39
C SER A 30 0.64 31.92 26.23
N ARG A 31 1.09 32.15 24.99
CA ARG A 31 2.40 31.75 24.42
C ARG A 31 2.65 30.24 24.45
N HIS A 32 3.01 29.73 23.28
CA HIS A 32 3.14 28.32 22.93
C HIS A 32 3.97 27.49 23.94
N SER A 33 3.32 26.60 24.69
CA SER A 33 3.99 25.52 25.42
C SER A 33 4.27 24.35 24.47
N SER A 34 5.23 24.55 23.56
CA SER A 34 5.75 23.49 22.70
C SER A 34 6.56 22.48 23.52
N ILE A 35 5.89 21.45 24.06
CA ILE A 35 6.56 20.24 24.59
C ILE A 35 7.03 19.38 23.40
N GLN A 36 7.93 19.95 22.62
CA GLN A 36 8.74 19.31 21.58
C GLN A 36 10.19 19.33 22.07
N GLY A 37 10.42 18.74 23.25
CA GLY A 37 11.72 18.73 23.93
C GLY A 37 12.78 17.88 23.21
N PRO A 38 14.07 18.02 23.59
CA PRO A 38 15.20 17.34 22.93
C PRO A 38 15.27 15.81 23.12
N TYR A 39 14.29 15.19 23.79
CA TYR A 39 14.22 13.77 24.14
C TYR A 39 14.03 12.79 22.96
N ARG A 40 14.44 13.16 21.74
CA ARG A 40 14.42 12.30 20.55
C ARG A 40 15.80 11.81 20.11
N GLU A 41 16.88 12.29 20.70
CA GLU A 41 18.20 11.67 20.53
C GLU A 41 18.21 10.29 21.22
N GLY A 42 18.27 9.22 20.42
CA GLY A 42 18.33 7.83 20.91
C GLY A 42 17.03 7.03 20.83
N LEU A 43 15.91 7.61 20.40
CA LEU A 43 14.70 6.84 20.07
C LEU A 43 14.85 6.13 18.70
N THR A 44 14.26 4.95 18.57
CA THR A 44 14.13 4.27 17.27
C THR A 44 13.27 5.10 16.32
N ASP A 45 13.60 5.09 15.02
CA ASP A 45 12.79 5.78 14.02
C ASP A 45 11.45 5.04 13.83
N THR A 46 10.38 5.61 14.39
CA THR A 46 9.01 5.09 14.30
C THR A 46 8.22 5.67 13.12
N SER A 47 8.89 6.33 12.16
CA SER A 47 8.21 6.90 10.99
C SER A 47 7.85 5.83 9.95
N PHE A 48 8.83 5.09 9.45
CA PHE A 48 8.61 4.04 8.45
C PHE A 48 8.16 2.71 9.08
N PRO A 49 7.37 1.90 8.35
CA PRO A 49 7.05 0.54 8.77
C PRO A 49 8.28 -0.31 9.04
N VAL A 50 8.21 -1.17 10.06
CA VAL A 50 9.28 -2.13 10.37
C VAL A 50 9.33 -3.21 9.29
N TYR A 51 10.44 -3.26 8.54
CA TYR A 51 10.68 -4.34 7.58
C TYR A 51 10.88 -5.68 8.30
N CYS A 52 9.97 -6.62 8.11
CA CYS A 52 10.01 -7.91 8.81
C CYS A 52 9.94 -9.09 7.83
N MET A 53 10.74 -10.12 8.10
CA MET A 53 10.69 -11.39 7.38
C MET A 53 9.69 -12.33 8.06
N VAL A 54 8.55 -12.54 7.44
CA VAL A 54 7.50 -13.45 7.91
C VAL A 54 7.64 -14.82 7.25
N ARG A 55 7.09 -15.85 7.89
CA ARG A 55 6.62 -17.03 7.14
C ARG A 55 5.30 -16.65 6.51
N SER A 56 4.97 -17.19 5.33
CA SER A 56 3.70 -16.81 4.71
C SER A 56 2.53 -17.42 5.48
N GLU A 57 1.77 -16.54 6.12
CA GLU A 57 0.56 -16.83 6.89
C GLU A 57 -0.66 -16.51 6.01
N PHE A 58 -1.69 -17.36 6.04
CA PHE A 58 -2.78 -17.26 5.08
C PHE A 58 -3.73 -16.09 5.38
N ARG A 59 -3.42 -14.94 4.79
CA ARG A 59 -4.31 -13.78 4.69
C ARG A 59 -4.50 -13.45 3.22
N GLY A 60 -5.63 -13.90 2.66
CA GLY A 60 -6.00 -13.73 1.24
C GLY A 60 -5.67 -12.35 0.66
N PRO A 61 -6.04 -11.23 1.31
CA PRO A 61 -5.68 -9.89 0.84
C PRO A 61 -4.17 -9.64 0.72
N ARG A 62 -3.37 -10.04 1.71
CA ARG A 62 -1.91 -9.85 1.70
C ARG A 62 -1.24 -10.74 0.63
N VAL A 63 -1.75 -11.95 0.41
CA VAL A 63 -1.31 -12.86 -0.68
C VAL A 63 -1.69 -12.29 -2.05
N TYR A 64 -2.91 -11.77 -2.20
CA TYR A 64 -3.41 -11.15 -3.43
C TYR A 64 -2.60 -9.92 -3.84
N ALA A 65 -2.42 -8.98 -2.91
CA ALA A 65 -1.67 -7.75 -3.15
C ALA A 65 -0.22 -8.09 -3.59
N ARG A 66 0.50 -8.94 -2.84
CA ARG A 66 1.87 -9.35 -3.19
C ARG A 66 1.97 -10.09 -4.53
N SER A 67 0.99 -10.95 -4.84
CA SER A 67 0.96 -11.75 -6.08
C SER A 67 0.61 -10.93 -7.33
N THR A 68 -0.33 -10.00 -7.22
CA THR A 68 -0.67 -9.07 -8.32
C THR A 68 0.47 -8.10 -8.57
N LEU A 69 1.12 -7.61 -7.52
CA LEU A 69 2.24 -6.66 -7.60
C LEU A 69 3.44 -7.19 -8.39
N SER A 70 3.76 -8.49 -8.27
CA SER A 70 4.86 -9.07 -9.05
C SER A 70 4.56 -9.18 -10.54
N SER A 71 3.29 -9.18 -10.95
CA SER A 71 2.92 -9.22 -12.37
C SER A 71 3.32 -7.94 -13.13
N GLY A 72 3.52 -6.83 -12.42
CA GLY A 72 3.94 -5.54 -12.97
C GLY A 72 2.81 -4.70 -13.59
N ASN A 73 1.55 -4.98 -13.24
CA ASN A 73 0.39 -4.22 -13.75
C ASN A 73 -0.09 -3.12 -12.79
N GLY A 74 0.34 -3.17 -11.51
CA GLY A 74 -0.11 -2.28 -10.42
C GLY A 74 -0.33 -3.07 -9.13
N VAL A 75 -0.82 -2.40 -8.09
CA VAL A 75 -1.32 -2.98 -6.84
C VAL A 75 -2.72 -3.54 -7.06
N GLY A 76 -2.94 -4.83 -6.83
CA GLY A 76 -4.28 -5.42 -6.85
C GLY A 76 -5.08 -5.08 -5.58
N ILE A 77 -6.32 -4.64 -5.78
CA ILE A 77 -7.28 -4.36 -4.70
C ILE A 77 -8.10 -5.63 -4.41
N TYR A 78 -8.19 -6.04 -3.15
CA TYR A 78 -8.89 -7.26 -2.74
C TYR A 78 -10.40 -7.03 -2.52
N HIS A 79 -10.76 -5.89 -1.93
CA HIS A 79 -12.15 -5.46 -1.76
C HIS A 79 -12.43 -4.29 -2.71
N VAL A 80 -12.82 -4.64 -3.94
CA VAL A 80 -12.93 -3.72 -5.09
C VAL A 80 -14.02 -2.66 -4.88
N GLU A 81 -15.17 -3.03 -4.31
CA GLU A 81 -16.26 -2.11 -3.95
C GLU A 81 -15.81 -1.03 -2.94
N GLY A 82 -14.82 -1.33 -2.09
CA GLY A 82 -14.25 -0.39 -1.15
C GLY A 82 -14.97 -0.31 0.20
N SER A 83 -15.16 0.91 0.70
CA SER A 83 -15.91 1.18 1.94
C SER A 83 -17.18 1.97 1.62
N ILE A 84 -18.30 1.54 2.20
CA ILE A 84 -19.58 2.26 2.14
C ILE A 84 -19.55 3.64 2.85
N SER A 85 -18.47 3.95 3.58
CA SER A 85 -18.26 5.25 4.23
C SER A 85 -17.79 6.36 3.28
N ARG A 86 -17.51 6.05 2.00
CA ARG A 86 -17.09 7.03 0.99
C ARG A 86 -18.29 7.84 0.46
N PRO A 87 -18.08 9.05 -0.10
CA PRO A 87 -19.10 9.77 -0.84
C PRO A 87 -19.71 8.91 -1.96
N LYS A 88 -21.03 8.98 -2.15
CA LYS A 88 -21.76 8.10 -3.09
C LYS A 88 -21.22 8.17 -4.52
N THR A 89 -20.83 9.37 -4.96
CA THR A 89 -20.19 9.63 -6.26
C THR A 89 -18.91 8.81 -6.41
N HIS A 90 -18.02 8.84 -5.41
CA HIS A 90 -16.79 8.04 -5.38
C HIS A 90 -17.10 6.54 -5.37
N PHE A 91 -18.00 6.10 -4.49
CA PHE A 91 -18.39 4.68 -4.39
C PHE A 91 -18.88 4.11 -5.74
N SER A 92 -19.65 4.87 -6.51
CA SER A 92 -20.13 4.45 -7.84
C SER A 92 -19.04 4.34 -8.93
N GLN A 93 -17.93 5.07 -8.79
CA GLN A 93 -16.85 5.14 -9.81
C GLN A 93 -15.62 4.27 -9.46
N GLY A 94 -15.58 3.71 -8.25
CA GLY A 94 -14.38 3.12 -7.70
C GLY A 94 -13.29 4.18 -7.44
N ALA A 95 -12.03 3.76 -7.48
CA ALA A 95 -10.92 4.71 -7.41
C ALA A 95 -10.76 5.50 -8.72
N VAL A 96 -10.29 6.75 -8.62
CA VAL A 96 -10.03 7.63 -9.75
C VAL A 96 -8.66 8.29 -9.67
N LEU A 97 -8.19 8.91 -10.76
CA LEU A 97 -6.89 9.58 -10.79
C LEU A 97 -6.82 10.71 -9.75
N GLY A 98 -5.70 10.80 -9.04
CA GLY A 98 -5.50 11.80 -7.99
C GLY A 98 -6.16 11.50 -6.65
N ASP A 99 -6.78 10.33 -6.48
CA ASP A 99 -7.21 9.86 -5.16
C ASP A 99 -6.01 9.72 -4.25
N VAL A 100 -6.05 10.38 -3.10
CA VAL A 100 -5.10 10.20 -2.00
C VAL A 100 -5.66 9.14 -1.05
N GLY A 101 -4.84 8.17 -0.68
CA GLY A 101 -5.28 7.05 0.16
C GLY A 101 -4.16 6.08 0.52
N TYR A 102 -4.52 4.93 1.06
CA TYR A 102 -3.59 3.86 1.44
C TYR A 102 -4.28 2.49 1.42
N LEU A 103 -3.51 1.40 1.31
CA LEU A 103 -4.07 0.04 1.30
C LEU A 103 -4.19 -0.53 2.71
N THR A 104 -5.43 -0.69 3.18
CA THR A 104 -5.73 -1.38 4.46
C THR A 104 -5.32 -2.85 4.39
N GLU A 105 -5.07 -3.48 5.54
CA GLU A 105 -4.72 -4.90 5.62
C GLU A 105 -5.77 -5.88 5.11
N ARG A 106 -7.03 -5.42 5.00
CA ARG A 106 -8.11 -6.16 4.35
C ARG A 106 -8.01 -6.12 2.82
N GLY A 107 -7.00 -5.43 2.27
CA GLY A 107 -6.81 -5.20 0.83
C GLY A 107 -7.82 -4.21 0.23
N THR A 108 -8.43 -3.37 1.07
CA THR A 108 -9.30 -2.27 0.64
C THR A 108 -8.45 -1.01 0.47
N PHE A 109 -8.58 -0.30 -0.65
CA PHE A 109 -8.04 1.06 -0.77
C PHE A 109 -8.89 2.00 0.09
N TYR A 110 -8.29 2.62 1.11
CA TYR A 110 -8.92 3.64 1.93
C TYR A 110 -8.75 4.99 1.22
N TYR A 111 -9.83 5.47 0.61
CA TYR A 111 -9.90 6.80 0.01
C TYR A 111 -9.97 7.87 1.10
N CYS A 112 -9.09 8.86 1.03
CA CYS A 112 -9.09 10.00 1.94
C CYS A 112 -9.75 11.22 1.28
N PHE A 113 -9.25 11.65 0.12
CA PHE A 113 -9.72 12.82 -0.66
C PHE A 113 -9.09 12.79 -2.07
N ASN A 114 -9.56 13.61 -3.01
CA ASN A 114 -8.98 13.70 -4.36
C ASN A 114 -8.26 15.05 -4.59
N ILE A 115 -7.14 15.08 -5.32
CA ILE A 115 -6.35 16.30 -5.56
C ILE A 115 -6.81 17.16 -6.75
N PHE A 116 -7.57 16.62 -7.71
CA PHE A 116 -7.99 17.34 -8.91
C PHE A 116 -9.39 17.97 -8.78
N HIS A 117 -10.18 17.56 -7.78
CA HIS A 117 -11.54 18.04 -7.58
C HIS A 117 -11.63 19.18 -6.57
N ALA A 118 -12.54 20.13 -6.81
CA ALA A 118 -12.78 21.27 -5.93
C ALA A 118 -13.26 20.83 -4.53
N PRO A 119 -13.09 21.65 -3.47
CA PRO A 119 -13.41 21.25 -2.08
C PRO A 119 -14.90 20.99 -1.84
N ASP A 120 -15.77 21.49 -2.71
CA ASP A 120 -17.22 21.38 -2.71
C ASP A 120 -17.76 20.32 -3.68
N ASP A 121 -16.88 19.59 -4.38
CA ASP A 121 -17.27 18.51 -5.30
C ASP A 121 -17.85 17.31 -4.54
N ALA A 122 -18.91 16.69 -5.08
CA ALA A 122 -19.59 15.54 -4.50
C ALA A 122 -18.75 14.23 -4.45
N ILE A 123 -17.53 14.23 -4.99
CA ILE A 123 -16.53 13.16 -4.78
C ILE A 123 -15.71 13.35 -3.49
N GLN A 124 -15.63 14.57 -2.94
CA GLN A 124 -14.83 14.86 -1.75
C GLN A 124 -15.48 14.35 -0.46
N PRO A 125 -14.69 13.96 0.56
CA PRO A 125 -15.18 13.71 1.91
C PRO A 125 -15.77 14.98 2.56
N HIS A 126 -16.52 14.81 3.66
CA HIS A 126 -16.99 15.93 4.50
C HIS A 126 -15.87 16.71 5.22
N SER A 127 -14.63 16.21 5.20
CA SER A 127 -13.47 16.82 5.86
C SER A 127 -12.22 16.65 5.01
N LEU A 128 -11.45 17.72 4.86
CA LEU A 128 -10.30 17.83 3.97
C LEU A 128 -9.07 18.34 4.73
N PRO A 129 -7.84 18.14 4.22
CA PRO A 129 -6.63 18.68 4.84
C PRO A 129 -6.70 20.21 5.09
N PRO A 130 -6.11 20.74 6.18
CA PRO A 130 -6.16 22.16 6.48
C PRO A 130 -5.56 23.03 5.37
N ARG A 131 -6.37 23.94 4.80
CA ARG A 131 -6.07 24.75 3.60
C ARG A 131 -5.87 23.92 2.33
N PHE A 132 -6.60 22.82 2.18
CA PHE A 132 -6.72 22.12 0.91
C PHE A 132 -7.25 23.05 -0.20
N SER A 133 -6.60 22.95 -1.35
CA SER A 133 -7.00 23.52 -2.64
C SER A 133 -6.67 22.47 -3.71
N PRO A 134 -7.48 22.29 -4.77
CA PRO A 134 -7.12 21.39 -5.86
C PRO A 134 -5.82 21.85 -6.55
N ILE A 135 -5.17 20.93 -7.26
CA ILE A 135 -4.04 21.27 -8.13
C ILE A 135 -4.53 22.07 -9.35
N ASP A 136 -3.84 23.17 -9.69
CA ASP A 136 -4.20 24.06 -10.81
C ASP A 136 -4.24 23.34 -12.18
N THR A 137 -3.51 22.23 -12.31
CA THR A 137 -3.42 21.45 -13.56
C THR A 137 -4.61 20.51 -13.71
N SER A 138 -5.66 20.96 -14.41
CA SER A 138 -6.82 20.14 -14.76
C SER A 138 -6.46 18.87 -15.53
N LEU A 139 -7.16 17.77 -15.24
CA LEU A 139 -7.12 16.55 -16.07
C LEU A 139 -7.67 16.83 -17.48
N SER A 140 -6.96 16.36 -18.50
CA SER A 140 -7.26 16.61 -19.91
C SER A 140 -6.77 15.48 -20.81
N THR A 141 -7.17 15.45 -22.08
CA THR A 141 -6.69 14.48 -23.07
C THR A 141 -5.20 14.63 -23.42
N GLU A 142 -4.51 15.66 -22.92
CA GLU A 142 -3.05 15.82 -23.11
C GLU A 142 -2.24 15.19 -21.98
N ASN A 143 -2.82 15.11 -20.76
CA ASN A 143 -2.14 14.60 -19.57
C ASN A 143 -2.74 13.30 -18.99
N VAL A 144 -3.91 12.86 -19.48
CA VAL A 144 -4.50 11.54 -19.21
C VAL A 144 -4.53 10.69 -20.47
N ARG A 145 -4.00 9.46 -20.39
CA ARG A 145 -4.22 8.40 -21.38
C ARG A 145 -5.34 7.48 -20.89
N ARG A 146 -6.35 7.25 -21.74
CA ARG A 146 -7.38 6.22 -21.53
C ARG A 146 -7.24 5.14 -22.59
N THR A 147 -6.99 3.91 -22.16
CA THR A 147 -6.80 2.73 -23.03
C THR A 147 -8.01 1.82 -22.89
N GLN A 148 -8.96 1.95 -23.83
CA GLN A 148 -10.14 1.10 -23.92
C GLN A 148 -9.70 -0.36 -24.18
N ASN A 149 -10.30 -1.31 -23.46
CA ASN A 149 -9.99 -2.74 -23.54
C ASN A 149 -8.49 -3.05 -23.32
N HIS A 150 -7.83 -2.32 -22.40
CA HIS A 150 -6.44 -2.57 -21.99
C HIS A 150 -6.21 -4.03 -21.59
N PHE A 151 -7.19 -4.60 -20.86
CA PHE A 151 -7.36 -6.04 -20.76
C PHE A 151 -8.57 -6.48 -21.60
N SER A 152 -8.39 -7.52 -22.41
CA SER A 152 -9.42 -8.08 -23.27
C SER A 152 -10.44 -8.93 -22.49
N THR A 153 -11.59 -9.21 -23.12
CA THR A 153 -12.65 -10.07 -22.59
C THR A 153 -12.11 -11.45 -22.18
N GLY A 154 -12.32 -11.79 -20.90
CA GLY A 154 -11.82 -12.99 -20.26
C GLY A 154 -10.30 -13.02 -20.06
N ALA A 155 -9.64 -11.86 -19.91
CA ALA A 155 -8.23 -11.79 -19.55
C ALA A 155 -7.96 -12.43 -18.18
N ILE A 156 -6.73 -12.94 -18.02
CA ILE A 156 -6.22 -13.51 -16.76
C ILE A 156 -4.92 -12.82 -16.39
N LEU A 157 -4.82 -12.41 -15.13
CA LEU A 157 -3.57 -12.10 -14.44
C LEU A 157 -3.38 -13.14 -13.34
N CYS A 158 -2.20 -13.75 -13.26
CA CYS A 158 -1.90 -14.75 -12.23
C CYS A 158 -0.42 -14.72 -11.84
N SER A 159 -0.10 -15.25 -10.64
CA SER A 159 1.28 -15.44 -10.19
C SER A 159 2.10 -16.32 -11.15
N GLU A 160 3.41 -16.12 -11.18
CA GLU A 160 4.35 -17.07 -11.82
C GLU A 160 4.19 -18.48 -11.22
N GLY A 161 4.34 -19.52 -12.04
CA GLY A 161 4.15 -20.92 -11.64
C GLY A 161 2.71 -21.42 -11.67
N ILE A 162 1.70 -20.55 -11.84
CA ILE A 162 0.32 -20.96 -12.13
C ILE A 162 0.19 -21.24 -13.62
N ARG A 163 -0.11 -22.49 -13.99
CA ARG A 163 -0.48 -22.90 -15.35
C ARG A 163 -2.00 -22.82 -15.49
N TYR A 164 -2.51 -22.42 -16.65
CA TYR A 164 -3.96 -22.42 -16.91
C TYR A 164 -4.31 -22.87 -18.32
N THR A 165 -5.58 -23.18 -18.56
CA THR A 165 -6.11 -23.54 -19.88
C THR A 165 -7.55 -23.04 -20.01
N ARG A 166 -7.81 -22.20 -21.03
CA ARG A 166 -9.17 -21.79 -21.43
C ARG A 166 -9.88 -22.99 -22.07
N LYS A 167 -11.09 -23.31 -21.60
CA LYS A 167 -11.89 -24.47 -22.04
C LYS A 167 -13.15 -24.08 -22.81
N SER A 168 -13.67 -22.89 -22.58
CA SER A 168 -14.86 -22.34 -23.22
C SER A 168 -14.87 -20.83 -23.04
N ASP A 169 -15.48 -20.12 -24.00
CA ASP A 169 -15.75 -18.68 -23.94
C ASP A 169 -17.20 -18.38 -23.53
N SER A 170 -18.13 -19.34 -23.72
CA SER A 170 -19.55 -19.20 -23.41
C SER A 170 -20.14 -20.51 -22.86
N PRO A 171 -20.26 -20.66 -21.53
CA PRO A 171 -19.75 -19.77 -20.49
C PRO A 171 -18.22 -19.72 -20.47
N LEU A 172 -17.64 -18.61 -20.00
CA LEU A 172 -16.21 -18.45 -19.84
C LEU A 172 -15.67 -19.45 -18.79
N LYS A 173 -14.77 -20.35 -19.20
CA LYS A 173 -14.26 -21.45 -18.36
C LYS A 173 -12.76 -21.63 -18.44
N PHE A 174 -12.12 -21.80 -17.30
CA PHE A 174 -10.69 -22.07 -17.15
C PHE A 174 -10.42 -23.22 -16.17
N GLU A 175 -9.39 -24.00 -16.47
CA GLU A 175 -8.72 -24.88 -15.50
C GLU A 175 -7.36 -24.29 -15.14
N PHE A 176 -6.97 -24.43 -13.87
CA PHE A 176 -5.71 -23.96 -13.29
C PHE A 176 -4.99 -25.12 -12.60
N VAL A 177 -3.67 -25.15 -12.74
CA VAL A 177 -2.78 -26.14 -12.12
C VAL A 177 -1.51 -25.44 -11.64
N THR A 178 -1.13 -25.66 -10.38
CA THR A 178 0.10 -25.08 -9.83
C THR A 178 0.77 -26.03 -8.85
N SER A 179 2.08 -25.89 -8.68
CA SER A 179 2.83 -26.52 -7.59
C SER A 179 3.52 -25.50 -6.68
N GLU A 180 3.18 -24.21 -6.82
CA GLU A 180 3.69 -23.16 -5.96
C GLU A 180 2.99 -23.16 -4.61
N THR A 181 3.66 -22.63 -3.59
CA THR A 181 3.10 -22.60 -2.24
C THR A 181 1.98 -21.57 -2.12
N GLU A 182 2.14 -20.36 -2.66
CA GLU A 182 1.09 -19.34 -2.68
C GLU A 182 0.91 -18.75 -4.07
N GLY A 183 -0.23 -18.09 -4.27
CA GLY A 183 -0.46 -17.28 -5.45
C GLY A 183 -1.86 -16.70 -5.49
N ALA A 184 -2.09 -15.91 -6.54
CA ALA A 184 -3.37 -15.31 -6.85
C ALA A 184 -3.71 -15.46 -8.32
N VAL A 185 -5.02 -15.41 -8.60
CA VAL A 185 -5.59 -15.25 -9.94
C VAL A 185 -6.60 -14.11 -9.89
N LEU A 186 -6.54 -13.22 -10.88
CA LEU A 186 -7.57 -12.26 -11.24
C LEU A 186 -8.03 -12.60 -12.66
N ILE A 187 -9.34 -12.82 -12.82
CA ILE A 187 -10.02 -12.99 -14.10
C ILE A 187 -10.87 -11.74 -14.32
N LEU A 188 -10.86 -11.24 -15.56
CA LEU A 188 -11.65 -10.09 -16.00
C LEU A 188 -12.61 -10.55 -17.09
N PRO A 189 -13.81 -11.11 -16.75
CA PRO A 189 -14.71 -11.70 -17.73
C PRO A 189 -15.07 -10.75 -18.88
N ASN A 190 -15.38 -9.49 -18.57
CA ASN A 190 -15.69 -8.46 -19.58
C ASN A 190 -14.44 -7.74 -20.13
N GLY A 191 -13.27 -7.99 -19.55
CA GLY A 191 -12.05 -7.19 -19.76
C GLY A 191 -11.95 -6.01 -18.79
N ALA A 192 -11.06 -5.06 -19.06
CA ALA A 192 -10.94 -3.83 -18.28
C ALA A 192 -10.38 -2.66 -19.11
N THR A 193 -10.70 -1.44 -18.68
CA THR A 193 -10.26 -0.17 -19.28
C THR A 193 -9.25 0.50 -18.37
N ARG A 194 -8.08 0.87 -18.91
CA ARG A 194 -7.06 1.62 -18.16
C ARG A 194 -7.25 3.12 -18.32
N GLU A 195 -7.02 3.85 -17.24
CA GLU A 195 -6.88 5.29 -17.21
C GLU A 195 -5.64 5.66 -16.40
N GLU A 196 -4.77 6.51 -16.94
CA GLU A 196 -3.44 6.79 -16.36
C GLU A 196 -2.94 8.20 -16.68
N LEU A 197 -2.16 8.79 -15.78
CA LEU A 197 -1.41 10.02 -16.05
C LEU A 197 -0.27 9.73 -17.05
N VAL A 198 -0.14 10.59 -18.06
CA VAL A 198 0.93 10.49 -19.09
C VAL A 198 2.31 10.80 -18.49
N ASP A 199 2.36 11.69 -17.51
CA ASP A 199 3.57 12.05 -16.75
C ASP A 199 3.20 12.28 -15.27
N PRO A 200 3.34 11.26 -14.39
CA PRO A 200 3.14 11.40 -12.96
C PRO A 200 3.97 12.51 -12.29
N SER A 201 5.06 12.98 -12.90
CA SER A 201 5.84 14.08 -12.34
C SER A 201 5.10 15.43 -12.36
N MET A 202 4.00 15.56 -13.12
CA MET A 202 3.14 16.74 -13.11
C MET A 202 2.58 17.09 -11.72
N ILE A 203 2.34 16.09 -10.85
CA ILE A 203 1.79 16.30 -9.50
C ILE A 203 2.89 16.48 -8.43
N HIS A 204 4.17 16.30 -8.77
CA HIS A 204 5.28 16.31 -7.82
C HIS A 204 5.42 17.62 -7.02
N ALA A 205 5.24 18.78 -7.67
CA ALA A 205 5.35 20.08 -7.01
C ALA A 205 4.25 20.29 -5.96
N TYR A 206 3.01 19.92 -6.32
CA TYR A 206 1.84 19.99 -5.44
C TYR A 206 1.94 18.98 -4.28
N VAL A 207 2.34 17.73 -4.54
CA VAL A 207 2.60 16.72 -3.49
C VAL A 207 3.67 17.21 -2.51
N LYS A 208 4.76 17.83 -3.00
CA LYS A 208 5.82 18.40 -2.16
C LYS A 208 5.30 19.49 -1.22
N GLU A 209 4.41 20.35 -1.68
CA GLU A 209 3.83 21.44 -0.89
C GLU A 209 2.86 20.92 0.18
N HIS A 210 1.98 19.99 -0.19
CA HIS A 210 0.88 19.60 0.69
C HIS A 210 1.13 18.33 1.54
N ALA A 211 2.10 17.47 1.23
CA ALA A 211 2.30 16.18 1.92
C ALA A 211 2.46 16.29 3.45
N VAL A 212 3.06 17.37 3.97
CA VAL A 212 3.15 17.61 5.42
C VAL A 212 1.75 17.83 6.03
N SER A 213 0.89 18.60 5.36
CA SER A 213 -0.50 18.83 5.78
C SER A 213 -1.36 17.57 5.68
N TRP A 214 -1.08 16.68 4.73
CA TRP A 214 -1.79 15.40 4.58
C TRP A 214 -1.47 14.45 5.73
N TYR A 215 -0.19 14.28 6.07
CA TYR A 215 0.20 13.48 7.22
C TYR A 215 -0.24 14.10 8.56
N GLN A 216 -0.30 15.43 8.67
CA GLN A 216 -0.92 16.11 9.82
C GLN A 216 -2.43 15.88 9.92
N TYR A 217 -3.13 15.87 8.79
CA TYR A 217 -4.56 15.62 8.73
C TYR A 217 -4.92 14.19 9.14
N LEU A 218 -4.17 13.20 8.63
CA LEU A 218 -4.48 11.78 8.80
C LEU A 218 -3.96 11.18 10.12
N ASN A 219 -2.88 11.73 10.70
CA ASN A 219 -2.28 11.25 11.96
C ASN A 219 -2.37 12.26 13.13
N GLY A 220 -3.08 13.38 12.96
CA GLY A 220 -3.35 14.36 14.02
C GLY A 220 -4.71 14.09 14.69
N ASN A 221 -4.88 14.59 15.93
CA ASN A 221 -6.00 14.32 16.85
C ASN A 221 -7.40 14.80 16.42
N SER A 222 -7.79 14.64 15.15
CA SER A 222 -9.12 14.95 14.65
C SER A 222 -10.10 13.79 14.89
N GLU A 223 -11.40 14.05 14.81
CA GLU A 223 -12.45 13.01 14.90
C GLU A 223 -12.41 12.00 13.72
N ASN A 224 -11.56 12.24 12.71
CA ASN A 224 -11.35 11.37 11.56
C ASN A 224 -10.11 10.45 11.70
N THR A 225 -9.43 10.39 12.85
CA THR A 225 -8.32 9.46 13.05
C THR A 225 -8.79 8.01 12.90
N THR A 226 -8.09 7.25 12.07
CA THR A 226 -8.20 5.79 12.05
C THR A 226 -7.65 5.19 13.34
N GLU A 227 -8.18 4.05 13.77
CA GLU A 227 -7.82 3.41 15.05
C GLU A 227 -6.31 3.11 15.18
N SER A 228 -5.64 2.82 14.06
CA SER A 228 -4.19 2.80 13.92
C SER A 228 -3.71 3.97 13.05
N PRO A 229 -2.57 4.62 13.37
CA PRO A 229 -2.01 5.70 12.56
C PRO A 229 -1.41 5.20 11.25
N ILE A 230 -1.41 6.04 10.21
CA ILE A 230 -0.79 5.75 8.90
C ILE A 230 0.72 5.94 8.98
N ALA A 231 1.50 4.93 8.60
CA ALA A 231 2.96 5.02 8.59
C ALA A 231 3.53 5.87 7.43
N ASN A 232 4.82 6.22 7.54
CA ASN A 232 5.52 6.99 6.53
C ASN A 232 5.80 6.14 5.26
N GLY A 233 5.53 6.69 4.08
CA GLY A 233 5.70 5.98 2.79
C GLY A 233 4.56 5.07 2.36
N THR A 234 3.53 4.85 3.20
CA THR A 234 2.33 4.07 2.83
C THR A 234 1.18 4.93 2.29
N LEU A 235 1.33 6.26 2.30
CA LEU A 235 0.40 7.19 1.66
C LEU A 235 0.65 7.24 0.15
N TRP A 236 -0.42 7.06 -0.62
CA TRP A 236 -0.40 6.96 -2.08
C TRP A 236 -1.26 8.05 -2.72
N VAL A 237 -0.88 8.47 -3.93
CA VAL A 237 -1.74 9.17 -4.89
C VAL A 237 -1.93 8.25 -6.10
N VAL A 238 -3.18 8.03 -6.53
CA VAL A 238 -3.47 7.17 -7.69
C VAL A 238 -3.03 7.84 -8.99
N THR A 239 -2.06 7.23 -9.69
CA THR A 239 -1.52 7.70 -10.98
C THR A 239 -2.00 6.87 -12.16
N SER A 240 -2.49 5.64 -11.92
CA SER A 240 -3.27 4.87 -12.90
C SER A 240 -4.27 3.93 -12.23
N VAL A 241 -5.31 3.55 -12.97
CA VAL A 241 -6.37 2.64 -12.53
C VAL A 241 -6.89 1.80 -13.70
N ASP A 242 -7.04 0.49 -13.48
CA ASP A 242 -7.83 -0.39 -14.34
C ASP A 242 -9.23 -0.58 -13.76
N ARG A 243 -10.26 -0.28 -14.56
CA ARG A 243 -11.66 -0.40 -14.16
C ARG A 243 -12.41 -1.46 -14.98
N THR A 244 -13.27 -2.22 -14.31
CA THR A 244 -14.14 -3.24 -14.91
C THR A 244 -15.47 -3.36 -14.18
N ASP A 245 -16.50 -3.80 -14.89
CA ASP A 245 -17.83 -4.12 -14.35
C ASP A 245 -17.96 -5.58 -13.88
N SER A 246 -16.95 -6.42 -14.12
CA SER A 246 -16.93 -7.83 -13.73
C SER A 246 -15.52 -8.32 -13.41
N TRP A 247 -15.35 -8.92 -12.24
CA TRP A 247 -14.09 -9.53 -11.80
C TRP A 247 -14.34 -10.83 -11.05
N ALA A 248 -13.39 -11.76 -11.15
CA ALA A 248 -13.35 -12.94 -10.30
C ALA A 248 -11.93 -13.19 -9.82
N MET A 249 -11.76 -13.40 -8.52
CA MET A 249 -10.48 -13.48 -7.86
C MET A 249 -10.37 -14.75 -7.04
N ALA A 250 -9.18 -15.34 -6.99
CA ALA A 250 -8.88 -16.47 -6.10
C ALA A 250 -7.46 -16.33 -5.54
N THR A 251 -7.29 -16.76 -4.29
CA THR A 251 -5.99 -16.91 -3.62
C THR A 251 -5.89 -18.26 -2.92
N PHE A 252 -4.70 -18.85 -2.91
CA PHE A 252 -4.42 -20.10 -2.21
C PHE A 252 -3.29 -19.93 -1.17
N PRO A 253 -3.36 -20.65 -0.02
CA PRO A 253 -2.40 -20.51 1.07
C PRO A 253 -1.05 -21.12 0.73
N SER A 254 0.03 -20.38 1.03
CA SER A 254 1.27 -21.04 1.45
C SER A 254 0.94 -21.98 2.59
N GLN A 255 1.15 -23.28 2.37
CA GLN A 255 0.80 -24.33 3.33
C GLN A 255 1.38 -24.05 4.71
N ASP A 256 0.60 -24.32 5.75
CA ASP A 256 1.06 -24.27 7.14
C ASP A 256 2.25 -25.23 7.31
N VAL A 257 3.38 -24.69 7.77
CA VAL A 257 4.72 -25.27 7.63
C VAL A 257 4.93 -26.50 8.57
N GLY A 258 3.89 -26.90 9.30
CA GLY A 258 3.85 -28.11 10.12
C GLY A 258 3.65 -29.42 9.35
N VAL A 259 2.88 -29.44 8.26
CA VAL A 259 2.41 -30.70 7.64
C VAL A 259 3.13 -31.02 6.33
N ARG A 260 3.86 -32.13 6.30
CA ARG A 260 4.48 -32.66 5.07
C ARG A 260 3.47 -33.40 4.19
N HIS A 261 2.58 -32.67 3.55
CA HIS A 261 2.01 -33.17 2.29
C HIS A 261 3.13 -33.28 1.24
N LYS A 262 2.95 -34.10 0.21
CA LYS A 262 3.85 -34.08 -0.95
C LYS A 262 3.69 -32.75 -1.70
N LYS A 263 4.62 -32.44 -2.61
CA LYS A 263 4.43 -31.39 -3.61
C LYS A 263 3.45 -31.87 -4.70
N GLU A 264 2.20 -32.10 -4.27
CA GLU A 264 1.07 -32.44 -5.14
C GLU A 264 0.60 -31.16 -5.86
N GLU A 265 0.13 -31.30 -7.10
CA GLU A 265 -0.36 -30.14 -7.85
C GLU A 265 -1.74 -29.72 -7.33
N ILE A 266 -1.92 -28.42 -7.09
CA ILE A 266 -3.19 -27.83 -6.71
C ILE A 266 -4.00 -27.62 -8.01
N HIS A 267 -5.14 -28.29 -8.09
CA HIS A 267 -6.09 -28.19 -9.20
C HIS A 267 -7.31 -27.35 -8.79
N PHE A 268 -7.62 -26.33 -9.59
CA PHE A 268 -8.84 -25.53 -9.43
C PHE A 268 -9.33 -25.00 -10.77
N THR A 269 -10.58 -24.54 -10.80
CA THR A 269 -11.28 -24.13 -12.02
C THR A 269 -12.14 -22.90 -11.77
N TYR A 270 -12.34 -22.12 -12.82
CA TYR A 270 -13.34 -21.06 -12.89
C TYR A 270 -14.34 -21.40 -14.00
N GLU A 271 -15.62 -21.22 -13.74
CA GLU A 271 -16.70 -21.41 -14.70
C GLU A 271 -17.77 -20.33 -14.44
N ALA A 272 -17.87 -19.34 -15.33
CA ALA A 272 -18.84 -18.25 -15.20
C ALA A 272 -20.27 -18.80 -15.20
N LYS A 273 -20.97 -18.67 -14.06
CA LYS A 273 -22.39 -18.97 -13.88
C LYS A 273 -23.03 -17.90 -13.03
N ASN A 274 -24.31 -17.63 -13.30
CA ASN A 274 -25.07 -16.59 -12.61
C ASN A 274 -25.33 -16.95 -11.14
N ASP A 275 -25.63 -18.22 -10.88
CA ASP A 275 -26.12 -18.70 -9.59
C ASP A 275 -25.12 -19.69 -8.96
N GLU A 276 -24.51 -19.23 -7.86
CA GLU A 276 -23.69 -19.99 -6.90
C GLU A 276 -22.32 -20.53 -7.37
N TRP A 277 -21.25 -19.96 -6.78
CA TRP A 277 -19.87 -20.49 -6.71
C TRP A 277 -19.18 -20.80 -8.07
N PRO A 278 -18.70 -19.79 -8.81
CA PRO A 278 -17.99 -20.00 -10.08
C PRO A 278 -16.59 -20.60 -9.91
N TRP A 279 -16.00 -20.58 -8.72
CA TRP A 279 -14.72 -21.22 -8.39
C TRP A 279 -14.93 -22.62 -7.80
N LYS A 280 -14.18 -23.60 -8.29
CA LYS A 280 -14.22 -25.00 -7.81
C LYS A 280 -12.81 -25.58 -7.75
N GLY A 281 -12.41 -26.18 -6.65
CA GLY A 281 -11.14 -26.89 -6.49
C GLY A 281 -11.30 -28.16 -5.66
N ASP A 282 -10.27 -28.99 -5.61
CA ASP A 282 -10.31 -30.23 -4.82
C ASP A 282 -10.44 -29.92 -3.33
N SER A 283 -11.56 -30.36 -2.74
CA SER A 283 -12.04 -29.93 -1.42
C SER A 283 -11.24 -30.46 -0.21
N GLN A 284 -10.02 -30.94 -0.45
CA GLN A 284 -9.10 -31.47 0.56
C GLN A 284 -7.76 -30.72 0.62
N THR A 285 -7.42 -29.90 -0.39
CA THR A 285 -6.06 -29.33 -0.54
C THR A 285 -5.98 -27.81 -0.58
N CYS A 286 -7.09 -27.09 -0.79
CA CYS A 286 -7.08 -25.62 -0.81
C CYS A 286 -8.35 -24.96 -0.24
N PRO A 287 -8.27 -24.26 0.91
CA PRO A 287 -9.22 -23.22 1.25
C PRO A 287 -8.95 -22.01 0.35
N LEU A 288 -9.51 -22.01 -0.86
CA LEU A 288 -9.46 -20.84 -1.73
C LEU A 288 -10.24 -19.70 -1.08
N ALA A 289 -9.57 -18.57 -0.83
CA ALA A 289 -10.27 -17.32 -0.54
C ALA A 289 -10.50 -16.62 -1.88
N TYR A 290 -11.77 -16.48 -2.27
CA TYR A 290 -12.20 -16.01 -3.58
C TYR A 290 -13.35 -15.02 -3.48
N THR A 291 -13.49 -14.22 -4.52
CA THR A 291 -14.67 -13.40 -4.81
C THR A 291 -15.01 -13.54 -6.29
N ALA A 292 -16.26 -13.27 -6.65
CA ALA A 292 -16.72 -13.15 -8.03
C ALA A 292 -17.93 -12.21 -8.02
N GLU A 293 -17.71 -11.02 -8.55
CA GLU A 293 -18.60 -9.87 -8.37
C GLU A 293 -18.88 -9.22 -9.72
N HIS A 294 -20.12 -8.75 -9.88
CA HIS A 294 -20.57 -7.92 -10.98
C HIS A 294 -21.03 -6.59 -10.38
N SER A 295 -20.60 -5.47 -10.95
CA SER A 295 -21.04 -4.16 -10.48
C SER A 295 -22.55 -3.99 -10.60
N SER A 296 -23.18 -3.54 -9.51
CA SER A 296 -24.61 -3.21 -9.50
C SER A 296 -24.89 -1.93 -10.30
N GLU A 297 -26.01 -1.94 -11.02
CA GLU A 297 -26.63 -0.80 -11.76
C GLU A 297 -25.66 0.29 -12.26
N GLY A 298 -24.67 -0.09 -13.08
CA GLY A 298 -23.81 0.85 -13.81
C GLY A 298 -22.65 1.46 -13.02
N SER A 299 -22.38 0.98 -11.80
CA SER A 299 -21.10 1.24 -11.12
C SER A 299 -19.94 0.52 -11.82
N VAL A 300 -18.69 0.87 -11.47
CA VAL A 300 -17.48 0.21 -12.03
C VAL A 300 -16.42 0.00 -10.95
N GLY A 301 -15.89 -1.22 -10.85
CA GLY A 301 -14.87 -1.60 -9.87
C GLY A 301 -13.44 -1.28 -10.31
N ALA A 302 -12.62 -0.75 -9.39
CA ALA A 302 -11.19 -0.50 -9.60
C ALA A 302 -10.34 -1.67 -9.08
N VAL A 303 -9.85 -2.52 -9.98
CA VAL A 303 -9.20 -3.81 -9.65
C VAL A 303 -7.68 -3.71 -9.45
N LEU A 304 -7.04 -2.78 -10.15
CA LEU A 304 -5.59 -2.53 -10.11
C LEU A 304 -5.34 -1.01 -10.06
N LEU A 305 -4.42 -0.58 -9.19
CA LEU A 305 -3.96 0.81 -9.10
C LEU A 305 -2.45 0.89 -9.36
N GLY A 306 -2.00 1.84 -10.17
CA GLY A 306 -0.62 2.32 -10.12
C GLY A 306 -0.55 3.61 -9.29
N VAL A 307 0.48 3.77 -8.47
CA VAL A 307 0.53 4.80 -7.45
C VAL A 307 1.85 5.58 -7.41
N LEU A 308 1.73 6.87 -7.08
CA LEU A 308 2.82 7.68 -6.54
C LEU A 308 2.81 7.53 -5.01
N SER A 309 3.80 6.84 -4.47
CA SER A 309 4.00 6.73 -3.02
C SER A 309 4.72 7.94 -2.46
N VAL A 310 4.27 8.44 -1.31
CA VAL A 310 4.72 9.71 -0.69
C VAL A 310 5.25 9.46 0.72
N ALA A 311 6.41 10.03 1.06
CA ALA A 311 6.99 10.00 2.40
C ALA A 311 7.55 11.37 2.81
N LEU A 312 7.57 11.66 4.11
CA LEU A 312 8.31 12.78 4.70
C LEU A 312 9.71 12.35 5.12
N SER A 313 10.70 13.25 5.11
CA SER A 313 11.98 12.95 5.76
C SER A 313 11.81 12.84 7.29
N PRO A 314 12.64 12.07 8.02
CA PRO A 314 12.48 11.89 9.47
C PRO A 314 12.46 13.21 10.27
N SER A 315 13.14 14.25 9.77
CA SER A 315 13.09 15.60 10.35
C SER A 315 11.74 16.30 10.20
N GLN A 316 11.03 16.07 9.09
CA GLN A 316 9.69 16.61 8.86
C GLN A 316 8.62 15.75 9.52
N TRP A 317 8.76 14.43 9.50
CA TRP A 317 7.90 13.51 10.22
C TRP A 317 7.85 13.87 11.71
N SER A 318 9.00 13.86 12.38
CA SER A 318 9.07 14.11 13.82
C SER A 318 8.55 15.49 14.24
N ARG A 319 8.76 16.54 13.43
CA ARG A 319 8.27 17.90 13.73
C ARG A 319 6.75 18.07 13.60
N ASN A 320 6.14 17.38 12.64
CA ASN A 320 4.77 17.65 12.20
C ASN A 320 3.76 16.55 12.58
N VAL A 321 4.19 15.30 12.71
CA VAL A 321 3.34 14.14 13.03
C VAL A 321 3.41 13.83 14.53
N ALA A 322 2.29 13.38 15.10
CA ALA A 322 2.23 12.90 16.47
C ALA A 322 3.22 11.75 16.71
N TYR A 323 3.67 11.57 17.95
CA TYR A 323 4.58 10.46 18.29
C TYR A 323 3.83 9.13 18.26
N ILE A 324 4.12 8.30 17.26
CA ILE A 324 3.69 6.90 17.20
C ILE A 324 4.58 6.08 18.16
N PRO A 325 4.01 5.41 19.18
CA PRO A 325 4.76 4.52 20.06
C PRO A 325 5.35 3.32 19.30
N PRO A 326 6.51 2.75 19.71
CA PRO A 326 7.12 1.60 19.03
C PRO A 326 6.24 0.34 18.92
N HIS A 327 5.20 0.20 19.74
CA HIS A 327 4.23 -0.91 19.68
C HIS A 327 3.05 -0.64 18.71
N SER A 328 2.94 0.57 18.16
CA SER A 328 1.92 0.97 17.17
C SER A 328 2.54 1.27 15.80
N VAL A 329 3.78 0.84 15.57
CA VAL A 329 4.46 1.00 14.28
C VAL A 329 4.06 -0.15 13.38
N GLN A 330 3.40 0.18 12.27
CA GLN A 330 3.04 -0.79 11.22
C GLN A 330 4.26 -1.60 10.78
N SER A 331 4.03 -2.81 10.29
CA SER A 331 5.07 -3.68 9.75
C SER A 331 4.94 -3.82 8.23
N CYS A 332 6.05 -4.17 7.57
CA CYS A 332 6.10 -4.40 6.13
C CYS A 332 6.47 -5.87 5.87
N PRO A 333 5.49 -6.80 5.96
CA PRO A 333 5.75 -8.24 6.00
C PRO A 333 6.14 -8.82 4.64
N VAL A 334 7.40 -9.25 4.52
CA VAL A 334 7.93 -9.92 3.32
C VAL A 334 8.16 -11.41 3.58
N VAL A 335 7.76 -12.23 2.61
CA VAL A 335 7.94 -13.69 2.66
C VAL A 335 9.43 -14.03 2.73
N SER A 336 9.82 -14.67 3.83
CA SER A 336 11.06 -15.44 3.89
C SER A 336 10.92 -16.67 3.01
N VAL A 337 11.80 -16.84 2.02
CA VAL A 337 11.91 -18.12 1.32
C VAL A 337 12.52 -19.12 2.29
N PRO A 338 11.86 -20.25 2.62
CA PRO A 338 12.61 -21.40 3.08
C PRO A 338 13.45 -21.86 1.90
N THR A 339 14.73 -21.49 1.88
CA THR A 339 15.69 -22.09 0.95
C THR A 339 15.57 -23.61 1.02
N VAL A 340 15.78 -24.32 -0.08
CA VAL A 340 15.63 -25.77 -0.14
C VAL A 340 17.01 -26.43 -0.24
N GLY A 341 17.24 -27.50 0.53
CA GLY A 341 18.52 -28.22 0.55
C GLY A 341 19.48 -27.84 1.69
N LEU A 342 20.76 -28.15 1.50
CA LEU A 342 21.81 -28.04 2.54
C LEU A 342 22.08 -26.60 2.98
N GLN A 343 22.17 -25.66 2.04
CA GLN A 343 22.40 -24.24 2.31
C GLN A 343 21.32 -23.66 3.24
N ALA A 344 20.10 -24.19 3.19
CA ALA A 344 18.99 -23.82 4.05
C ALA A 344 19.01 -24.43 5.45
N ARG A 345 19.69 -25.56 5.63
CA ARG A 345 20.00 -26.08 6.97
C ARG A 345 21.07 -25.21 7.60
N LEU A 346 22.10 -24.82 6.82
CA LEU A 346 23.13 -23.90 7.27
C LEU A 346 22.57 -22.52 7.63
N GLN A 347 21.72 -21.94 6.77
CA GLN A 347 21.06 -20.67 7.06
C GLN A 347 20.17 -20.76 8.30
N ARG A 348 19.32 -21.79 8.43
CA ARG A 348 18.53 -22.00 9.66
C ARG A 348 19.38 -22.19 10.92
N ILE A 349 20.59 -22.75 10.82
CA ILE A 349 21.53 -22.84 11.93
C ILE A 349 22.10 -21.45 12.28
N ILE A 350 22.44 -20.63 11.28
CA ILE A 350 22.86 -19.24 11.45
C ILE A 350 21.72 -18.41 12.09
N ASP A 351 20.50 -18.49 11.56
CA ASP A 351 19.30 -17.80 12.06
C ASP A 351 18.86 -18.27 13.46
N PHE A 352 19.26 -19.49 13.86
CA PHE A 352 19.02 -20.05 15.19
C PHE A 352 20.08 -19.58 16.19
N ILE A 353 21.35 -19.54 15.76
CA ILE A 353 22.49 -19.00 16.55
C ILE A 353 22.34 -17.47 16.74
N LYS A 354 21.74 -16.75 15.79
CA LYS A 354 21.50 -15.29 15.84
C LYS A 354 20.24 -14.86 16.62
N ARG A 355 19.64 -15.71 17.47
CA ARG A 355 18.59 -15.30 18.43
C ARG A 355 19.27 -14.97 19.76
N ASN A 356 18.99 -13.86 20.43
CA ASN A 356 17.78 -13.02 20.48
C ASN A 356 18.14 -11.52 20.22
N PRO A 357 17.20 -10.65 19.83
CA PRO A 357 15.99 -10.38 20.63
C PRO A 357 14.86 -11.40 20.47
N LYS A 358 13.95 -11.41 21.46
CA LYS A 358 12.58 -11.86 21.17
C LYS A 358 12.05 -10.96 20.04
N PRO A 359 11.22 -11.45 19.09
CA PRO A 359 10.33 -10.52 18.42
C PRO A 359 9.55 -9.74 19.51
N PRO A 360 9.27 -8.44 19.33
CA PRO A 360 8.33 -7.76 20.21
C PRO A 360 7.05 -8.61 20.28
N SER A 361 6.39 -8.65 21.44
CA SER A 361 5.06 -9.24 21.55
C SER A 361 4.06 -8.30 20.89
N LEU A 362 4.09 -8.32 19.57
CA LEU A 362 3.17 -7.66 18.66
C LEU A 362 2.14 -8.68 18.21
N ASP A 363 0.92 -8.19 18.05
CA ASP A 363 -0.14 -8.86 17.32
C ASP A 363 0.25 -9.04 15.84
N ASP A 364 -0.58 -9.79 15.09
CA ASP A 364 -0.30 -10.24 13.72
C ASP A 364 0.21 -9.09 12.81
N PRO A 365 1.34 -9.26 12.09
CA PRO A 365 2.11 -8.16 11.50
C PRO A 365 1.28 -7.20 10.63
N GLU A 366 0.91 -6.06 11.22
CA GLU A 366 -0.04 -5.09 10.65
C GLU A 366 0.56 -4.37 9.43
N GLY A 367 0.11 -4.74 8.22
CA GLY A 367 0.45 -4.02 6.99
C GLY A 367 0.43 -4.84 5.70
N ASN A 368 0.57 -4.14 4.57
CA ASN A 368 0.78 -4.72 3.23
C ASN A 368 2.19 -4.39 2.74
N PHE A 369 2.83 -5.34 2.05
CA PHE A 369 4.14 -5.08 1.43
C PHE A 369 4.01 -4.24 0.14
N HIS A 370 4.81 -3.19 0.03
CA HIS A 370 5.01 -2.45 -1.22
C HIS A 370 6.48 -1.99 -1.39
N PRO A 371 7.15 -2.23 -2.54
CA PRO A 371 8.55 -1.87 -2.75
C PRO A 371 8.88 -0.39 -2.53
N SER A 372 7.96 0.51 -2.85
CA SER A 372 8.17 1.95 -2.72
C SER A 372 8.48 2.37 -1.29
N VAL A 373 7.91 1.72 -0.26
CA VAL A 373 8.16 2.04 1.16
C VAL A 373 9.65 1.90 1.49
N ILE A 374 10.28 0.82 1.04
CA ILE A 374 11.70 0.53 1.26
C ILE A 374 12.57 1.48 0.43
N LEU A 375 12.20 1.69 -0.84
CA LEU A 375 12.92 2.60 -1.72
C LEU A 375 12.89 4.04 -1.17
N LEU A 376 11.74 4.52 -0.69
CA LEU A 376 11.56 5.83 -0.05
C LEU A 376 12.40 5.95 1.23
N HIS A 377 12.38 4.93 2.09
CA HIS A 377 13.17 4.91 3.32
C HIS A 377 14.68 5.03 3.02
N ILE A 378 15.20 4.24 2.07
CA ILE A 378 16.61 4.31 1.64
C ILE A 378 16.93 5.64 0.96
N LEU A 379 16.03 6.16 0.12
CA LEU A 379 16.18 7.42 -0.61
C LEU A 379 16.29 8.61 0.34
N LEU A 380 15.42 8.68 1.34
CA LEU A 380 15.38 9.74 2.36
C LEU A 380 16.51 9.62 3.39
N LEU A 381 16.90 8.40 3.80
CA LEU A 381 18.12 8.20 4.60
C LEU A 381 19.39 8.60 3.85
N SER A 382 19.41 8.49 2.52
CA SER A 382 20.56 8.92 1.71
C SER A 382 20.56 10.44 1.49
N ASN A 383 19.40 11.11 1.55
CA ASN A 383 19.26 12.54 1.26
C ASN A 383 18.81 13.36 2.49
N PRO A 384 19.69 13.66 3.49
CA PRO A 384 19.34 14.45 4.68
C PRO A 384 18.80 15.86 4.42
N SER A 385 18.96 16.39 3.20
CA SER A 385 18.42 17.70 2.78
C SER A 385 17.00 17.62 2.20
N ALA A 386 16.43 16.43 2.06
CA ALA A 386 15.07 16.24 1.58
C ALA A 386 14.01 16.59 2.65
N VAL A 387 12.87 17.07 2.18
CA VAL A 387 11.65 17.40 2.91
C VAL A 387 10.61 16.30 2.66
N VAL A 388 10.41 15.96 1.38
CA VAL A 388 9.47 14.94 0.90
C VAL A 388 10.21 14.01 -0.07
N GLY A 389 9.89 12.72 -0.03
CA GLY A 389 10.30 11.73 -1.03
C GLY A 389 9.09 11.21 -1.79
N VAL A 390 9.22 11.03 -3.12
CA VAL A 390 8.16 10.46 -3.96
C VAL A 390 8.71 9.42 -4.93
N ILE A 391 7.99 8.30 -5.09
CA ILE A 391 8.32 7.20 -6.01
C ILE A 391 7.04 6.71 -6.68
N ASP A 392 6.99 6.80 -8.00
CA ASP A 392 5.94 6.22 -8.85
C ASP A 392 6.31 4.79 -9.25
N ASP A 393 5.31 3.96 -9.53
CA ASP A 393 5.52 2.55 -9.86
C ASP A 393 6.29 2.32 -11.17
N SER A 394 6.26 3.27 -12.11
CA SER A 394 7.10 3.25 -13.33
C SER A 394 8.61 3.22 -13.04
N VAL A 395 9.05 3.59 -11.83
CA VAL A 395 10.46 3.52 -11.39
C VAL A 395 10.90 2.09 -11.12
N TRP A 396 10.03 1.24 -10.55
CA TRP A 396 10.42 -0.08 -10.02
C TRP A 396 9.79 -1.27 -10.76
N ILE A 397 8.62 -1.11 -11.40
CA ILE A 397 7.99 -2.15 -12.24
C ILE A 397 8.94 -2.65 -13.35
N PRO A 398 9.68 -1.80 -14.11
CA PRO A 398 10.62 -2.26 -15.13
C PRO A 398 11.80 -3.10 -14.61
N HIS A 399 11.96 -3.19 -13.28
CA HIS A 399 13.00 -3.97 -12.62
C HIS A 399 12.46 -5.24 -11.93
N LEU A 400 11.19 -5.60 -12.14
CA LEU A 400 10.61 -6.87 -11.71
C LEU A 400 11.11 -8.07 -12.53
N ASN A 401 11.21 -9.22 -11.86
CA ASN A 401 11.51 -10.50 -12.49
C ASN A 401 10.26 -11.42 -12.62
N LYS A 402 9.05 -10.85 -12.46
CA LYS A 402 7.71 -11.50 -12.40
C LYS A 402 7.43 -12.51 -11.27
N ARG A 403 8.48 -13.06 -10.68
CA ARG A 403 8.47 -13.93 -9.49
C ARG A 403 7.93 -13.28 -8.22
N LEU A 404 7.50 -14.13 -7.29
CA LEU A 404 6.97 -13.74 -5.99
C LEU A 404 7.99 -12.92 -5.18
N LEU A 405 7.58 -11.71 -4.77
CA LEU A 405 8.41 -10.72 -4.08
C LEU A 405 8.77 -11.15 -2.63
N THR A 406 9.68 -12.10 -2.55
CA THR A 406 10.29 -12.63 -1.32
C THR A 406 11.56 -11.86 -0.96
N HIS A 407 12.06 -11.98 0.27
CA HIS A 407 13.18 -11.14 0.76
C HIS A 407 14.41 -11.08 -0.19
N PRO A 408 14.96 -12.20 -0.71
CA PRO A 408 16.11 -12.16 -1.63
C PRO A 408 15.80 -11.42 -2.94
N GLU A 409 14.55 -11.48 -3.40
CA GLU A 409 14.11 -10.82 -4.63
C GLU A 409 13.81 -9.34 -4.42
N VAL A 410 13.28 -8.95 -3.27
CA VAL A 410 13.14 -7.55 -2.85
C VAL A 410 14.52 -6.88 -2.72
N VAL A 411 15.50 -7.54 -2.08
CA VAL A 411 16.90 -7.06 -2.06
C VAL A 411 17.46 -6.89 -3.47
N SER A 412 17.17 -7.84 -4.37
CA SER A 412 17.64 -7.80 -5.76
C SER A 412 16.95 -6.71 -6.59
N LEU A 413 15.66 -6.47 -6.38
CA LEU A 413 14.87 -5.39 -6.98
C LEU A 413 15.43 -4.02 -6.55
N VAL A 414 15.61 -3.81 -5.25
CA VAL A 414 16.14 -2.56 -4.68
C VAL A 414 17.52 -2.24 -5.26
N ARG A 415 18.42 -3.24 -5.37
CA ARG A 415 19.71 -3.07 -6.04
C ARG A 415 19.55 -2.67 -7.51
N ARG A 416 18.73 -3.39 -8.29
CA ARG A 416 18.47 -3.05 -9.71
C ARG A 416 17.94 -1.62 -9.88
N VAL A 417 17.04 -1.16 -9.01
CA VAL A 417 16.50 0.21 -9.04
C VAL A 417 17.62 1.24 -8.84
N PHE A 418 18.40 1.16 -7.75
CA PHE A 418 19.46 2.15 -7.48
C PHE A 418 20.64 2.07 -8.47
N ASP A 419 20.93 0.90 -9.04
CA ASP A 419 21.93 0.78 -10.10
C ASP A 419 21.48 1.40 -11.44
N ASN A 420 20.18 1.39 -11.75
CA ASN A 420 19.63 1.89 -13.02
C ASN A 420 18.97 3.27 -12.95
N CYS A 421 18.67 3.82 -11.78
CA CYS A 421 18.11 5.18 -11.60
C CYS A 421 19.13 6.17 -11.03
N ASP A 422 19.16 7.41 -11.51
CA ASP A 422 19.84 8.53 -10.84
C ASP A 422 18.90 9.08 -9.75
N ILE A 423 19.45 9.51 -8.61
CA ILE A 423 18.71 10.24 -7.57
C ILE A 423 18.59 11.71 -8.00
N LEU A 424 17.38 12.25 -7.98
CA LEU A 424 17.10 13.67 -8.22
C LEU A 424 16.55 14.30 -6.94
N ASN A 425 17.16 15.40 -6.50
CA ASN A 425 16.66 16.22 -5.40
C ASN A 425 16.43 17.65 -5.94
N THR A 426 15.17 18.07 -6.01
CA THR A 426 14.73 19.36 -6.52
C THR A 426 14.09 20.15 -5.39
N ASP A 427 14.85 21.10 -4.85
CA ASP A 427 14.43 22.02 -3.78
C ASP A 427 13.82 21.31 -2.55
N GLY A 428 14.33 20.13 -2.20
CA GLY A 428 13.86 19.32 -1.07
C GLY A 428 12.82 18.25 -1.41
N LEU A 429 12.36 18.13 -2.66
CA LEU A 429 11.69 16.92 -3.14
C LEU A 429 12.74 15.94 -3.67
N VAL A 430 12.80 14.72 -3.13
CA VAL A 430 13.67 13.66 -3.64
C VAL A 430 12.88 12.58 -4.39
N THR A 431 13.40 12.15 -5.54
CA THR A 431 12.81 11.09 -6.37
C THR A 431 13.90 10.31 -7.14
N LEU A 432 13.49 9.30 -7.89
CA LEU A 432 14.36 8.43 -8.70
C LEU A 432 13.98 8.56 -10.18
N VAL A 433 14.97 8.79 -11.04
CA VAL A 433 14.78 8.96 -12.49
C VAL A 433 15.61 7.92 -13.25
N PRO A 434 15.04 7.12 -14.16
CA PRO A 434 15.80 6.14 -14.94
C PRO A 434 16.98 6.76 -15.71
N LYS A 435 18.19 6.20 -15.55
CA LYS A 435 19.44 6.72 -16.16
C LYS A 435 19.42 6.70 -17.70
N ASN A 436 18.59 5.86 -18.30
CA ASN A 436 18.43 5.74 -19.74
C ASN A 436 16.94 5.55 -20.10
N PRO A 437 16.16 6.63 -20.24
CA PRO A 437 14.70 6.55 -20.39
C PRO A 437 14.25 5.89 -21.70
N GLN A 438 15.14 5.66 -22.67
CA GLN A 438 14.83 4.88 -23.88
C GLN A 438 14.77 3.37 -23.65
N ASN A 439 15.16 2.87 -22.47
CA ASN A 439 15.08 1.46 -22.08
C ASN A 439 13.85 1.14 -21.19
N LEU A 440 12.96 2.10 -20.94
CA LEU A 440 11.63 1.80 -20.40
C LEU A 440 10.88 0.93 -21.43
N PRO A 441 10.20 -0.16 -21.02
CA PRO A 441 9.46 -1.01 -21.95
C PRO A 441 8.27 -0.23 -22.52
N SER A 442 8.39 0.23 -23.76
CA SER A 442 7.29 0.90 -24.46
C SER A 442 6.12 -0.07 -24.63
N ALA A 443 4.93 0.33 -24.16
CA ALA A 443 3.66 -0.34 -24.47
C ALA A 443 3.26 -0.07 -25.94
N ASN A 444 4.09 -0.55 -26.86
CA ASN A 444 4.08 -0.35 -28.32
C ASN A 444 4.27 1.13 -28.81
N PRO A 445 4.68 1.33 -30.09
CA PRO A 445 5.03 2.64 -30.65
C PRO A 445 3.77 3.37 -31.20
N SER A 446 3.75 4.67 -31.45
CA SER A 446 4.82 5.54 -32.00
C SER A 446 4.69 7.01 -31.47
N PRO A 447 5.41 8.05 -31.96
CA PRO A 447 6.10 8.95 -31.02
C PRO A 447 5.60 10.40 -30.95
N ARG A 448 5.92 11.06 -29.83
CA ARG A 448 6.22 12.50 -29.80
C ARG A 448 7.56 12.74 -29.11
N LYS A 449 8.31 13.76 -29.56
CA LYS A 449 9.70 14.02 -29.13
C LYS A 449 9.80 14.78 -27.80
N ASP A 450 8.65 15.24 -27.31
CA ASP A 450 8.55 16.28 -26.29
C ASP A 450 8.82 15.74 -24.87
N PHE A 451 8.60 14.44 -24.65
CA PHE A 451 8.95 13.70 -23.42
C PHE A 451 10.46 13.77 -23.06
N ILE A 452 11.33 14.07 -24.03
CA ILE A 452 12.79 14.24 -23.80
C ILE A 452 13.13 15.69 -23.37
N SER A 453 12.21 16.64 -23.55
CA SER A 453 12.42 18.07 -23.27
C SER A 453 12.41 18.39 -21.77
N SER A 454 11.36 17.95 -21.06
CA SER A 454 11.15 18.23 -19.63
C SER A 454 12.32 17.78 -18.75
N TYR A 455 12.73 16.51 -18.88
CA TYR A 455 13.87 15.95 -18.13
C TYR A 455 15.22 16.62 -18.43
N ARG A 456 15.37 17.33 -19.56
CA ARG A 456 16.65 17.97 -19.94
C ARG A 456 16.93 19.29 -19.22
N ILE A 457 15.92 19.92 -18.63
CA ILE A 457 16.02 21.32 -18.16
C ILE A 457 16.48 21.43 -16.69
N LEU A 458 16.30 20.38 -15.88
CA LEU A 458 16.49 20.46 -14.42
C LEU A 458 17.77 19.78 -13.85
N SER A 459 18.67 19.25 -14.70
CA SER A 459 19.80 18.43 -14.22
C SER A 459 21.03 19.23 -13.73
N LYS A 460 20.93 19.98 -12.63
CA LYS A 460 22.12 20.33 -11.81
C LYS A 460 22.60 19.09 -11.05
N LYS A 461 23.36 18.22 -11.73
CA LYS A 461 23.83 16.94 -11.16
C LYS A 461 24.67 17.14 -9.89
N ARG A 462 24.14 16.70 -8.76
CA ARG A 462 24.90 16.38 -7.54
C ARG A 462 24.90 14.86 -7.39
N GLN A 463 25.88 14.17 -8.00
CA GLN A 463 26.02 12.73 -7.81
C GLN A 463 26.53 12.45 -6.39
N GLU A 464 25.72 11.77 -5.59
CA GLU A 464 26.16 11.25 -4.30
C GLU A 464 27.03 10.00 -4.44
N PRO A 465 27.99 9.77 -3.53
CA PRO A 465 28.84 8.60 -3.59
C PRO A 465 28.02 7.32 -3.33
N LYS A 466 28.01 6.41 -4.31
CA LYS A 466 27.26 5.12 -4.29
C LYS A 466 27.39 4.32 -2.98
N SER A 467 28.50 4.50 -2.25
CA SER A 467 28.76 3.90 -0.94
C SER A 467 27.65 4.17 0.10
N ILE A 468 27.12 5.39 0.18
CA ILE A 468 26.08 5.76 1.17
C ILE A 468 24.78 4.99 0.89
N VAL A 469 24.36 4.94 -0.38
CA VAL A 469 23.17 4.17 -0.79
C VAL A 469 23.34 2.69 -0.47
N HIS A 470 24.53 2.11 -0.68
CA HIS A 470 24.81 0.71 -0.33
C HIS A 470 24.78 0.45 1.18
N GLN A 471 25.26 1.39 1.99
CA GLN A 471 25.17 1.32 3.47
C GLN A 471 23.71 1.43 3.95
N ASN A 472 22.90 2.28 3.32
CA ASN A 472 21.47 2.40 3.64
C ASN A 472 20.65 1.20 3.16
N ILE A 473 20.98 0.61 1.99
CA ILE A 473 20.43 -0.69 1.56
C ILE A 473 20.73 -1.78 2.59
N ALA A 474 21.94 -1.81 3.16
CA ALA A 474 22.25 -2.71 4.27
C ALA A 474 21.35 -2.41 5.47
N LYS A 475 21.44 -1.19 6.04
CA LYS A 475 20.70 -0.77 7.25
C LYS A 475 19.18 -1.04 7.22
N VAL A 476 18.53 -0.89 6.07
CA VAL A 476 17.06 -1.02 5.94
C VAL A 476 16.61 -2.47 5.69
N LEU A 477 17.35 -3.25 4.90
CA LEU A 477 16.96 -4.63 4.54
C LEU A 477 17.62 -5.71 5.40
N TRP A 478 18.71 -5.35 6.08
CA TRP A 478 19.52 -6.21 6.93
C TRP A 478 19.63 -5.50 8.27
N LEU A 479 18.69 -5.80 9.18
CA LEU A 479 18.62 -5.15 10.49
C LEU A 479 20.00 -5.18 11.17
N PRO A 480 20.49 -4.04 11.70
CA PRO A 480 21.69 -4.03 12.51
C PRO A 480 21.51 -4.91 13.77
N GLU A 481 22.64 -5.41 14.27
CA GLU A 481 22.74 -6.42 15.33
C GLU A 481 22.33 -5.91 16.73
#